data_AF-W4IVM4-F1
#
_entry.id   AF-W4IVM4-F1
#
_cell.length_a   1.000
_cell.length_b   1.000
_cell.length_c   1.000
_cell.angle_alpha   90.00
_cell.angle_beta   90.00
_cell.angle_gamma   90.00
#
_symmetry.space_group_name_H-M   'P 1'
#
loop_
_entity.id
_entity.type
_entity.pdbx_description
1 polymer ?
#
loop_
_entity_poly.entity_id
_entity_poly.type
_entity_poly.pdbx_seq_one_letter_code
_entity_poly.pdbx_strand_id
1 'polypeptide(L)'
;MENYNIEDVVMIYGHKAIIESIQNVENVKSEIQPNKIYVGKYVNKKGYSDGTYRKKKIYTPQNDELVILCSYNSIKPYNEEESACTMIQKMFRGYQGRKSFHSFVCCTVWRKFDHIHEYITLNNHDLLIITKTCQD
;
A
#
# COMPACT_ATOMS: atom_id res chain seq x y z
N MET A 1 2.55 30.77 0.33
CA MET A 1 2.22 29.45 -0.26
C MET A 1 0.92 29.62 -1.01
N GLU A 2 0.91 29.38 -2.31
CA GLU A 2 -0.32 29.36 -3.11
C GLU A 2 -1.21 28.23 -2.61
N ASN A 3 -2.47 28.53 -2.28
CA ASN A 3 -3.45 27.49 -1.96
C ASN A 3 -4.09 27.03 -3.27
N TYR A 4 -4.43 25.75 -3.34
CA TYR A 4 -5.27 25.23 -4.41
C TYR A 4 -6.73 25.57 -4.18
N ASN A 5 -7.45 25.84 -5.26
CA ASN A 5 -8.87 26.17 -5.28
C ASN A 5 -9.72 24.96 -5.71
N ILE A 6 -11.03 25.10 -5.55
CA ILE A 6 -11.99 24.13 -6.07
C ILE A 6 -11.93 24.18 -7.62
N GLU A 7 -12.12 23.04 -8.27
CA GLU A 7 -11.98 22.80 -9.72
C GLU A 7 -10.55 22.81 -10.27
N ASP A 8 -9.53 23.06 -9.43
CA ASP A 8 -8.14 22.96 -9.87
C ASP A 8 -7.77 21.53 -10.29
N VAL A 9 -7.09 21.42 -11.43
CA VAL A 9 -6.53 20.15 -11.93
C VAL A 9 -5.16 19.94 -11.28
N VAL A 10 -5.07 18.90 -10.47
CA VAL A 10 -3.90 18.60 -9.64
C VAL A 10 -3.46 17.15 -9.81
N MET A 11 -2.27 16.86 -9.29
CA MET A 11 -1.76 15.51 -9.15
C MET A 11 -1.78 15.09 -7.67
N ILE A 12 -2.42 13.96 -7.38
CA ILE A 12 -2.44 13.36 -6.04
C ILE A 12 -1.92 11.92 -6.17
N TYR A 13 -0.82 11.63 -5.46
CA TYR A 13 -0.13 10.32 -5.51
C TYR A 13 0.14 9.79 -6.93
N GLY A 14 0.51 10.69 -7.85
CA GLY A 14 0.83 10.35 -9.25
C GLY A 14 -0.39 10.23 -10.17
N HIS A 15 -1.61 10.45 -9.68
CA HIS A 15 -2.83 10.41 -10.48
C HIS A 15 -3.39 11.81 -10.72
N LYS A 16 -3.92 12.04 -11.93
CA LYS A 16 -4.70 13.23 -12.25
C LYS A 16 -5.98 13.26 -11.41
N ALA A 17 -6.19 14.36 -10.71
CA ALA A 17 -7.35 14.60 -9.87
C ALA A 17 -7.86 16.04 -10.02
N ILE A 18 -9.12 16.26 -9.70
CA ILE A 18 -9.75 17.57 -9.66
C ILE A 18 -10.18 17.82 -8.21
N ILE A 19 -9.91 19.01 -7.68
CA ILE A 19 -10.35 19.35 -6.33
C ILE A 19 -11.85 19.64 -6.35
N GLU A 20 -12.63 18.88 -5.59
CA GLU A 20 -14.08 19.06 -5.52
C GLU A 20 -14.53 19.83 -4.29
N SER A 21 -13.85 19.64 -3.16
CA SER A 21 -14.17 20.40 -1.95
C SER A 21 -12.96 20.57 -1.04
N ILE A 22 -13.00 21.60 -0.22
CA ILE A 22 -12.01 21.90 0.79
C ILE A 22 -12.74 22.00 2.12
N GLN A 23 -12.30 21.20 3.09
CA GLN A 23 -12.92 21.14 4.41
C GLN A 23 -11.92 21.49 5.49
N ASN A 24 -12.37 22.33 6.42
CA ASN A 24 -11.62 22.67 7.61
C ASN A 24 -11.97 21.65 8.69
N VAL A 25 -11.01 20.81 9.06
CA VAL A 25 -11.17 19.85 10.16
C VAL A 25 -10.49 20.42 11.41
N GLU A 26 -11.27 20.63 12.46
CA GLU A 26 -10.74 21.01 13.78
C GLU A 26 -9.88 19.87 14.33
N ASN A 27 -8.61 20.17 14.57
CA ASN A 27 -7.66 19.20 15.10
C ASN A 27 -7.56 19.42 16.61
N VAL A 28 -8.21 18.57 17.40
CA VAL A 28 -8.27 18.66 18.88
C VAL A 28 -6.88 18.66 19.56
N LYS A 29 -5.81 18.31 18.84
CA LYS A 29 -4.45 18.15 19.37
C LYS A 29 -3.46 19.25 18.97
N SER A 30 -3.87 20.29 18.24
CA SER A 30 -2.91 21.30 17.75
C SER A 30 -3.57 22.68 17.69
N GLU A 31 -3.09 23.63 18.49
CA GLU A 31 -3.49 25.05 18.49
C GLU A 31 -3.09 25.79 17.19
N ILE A 32 -2.49 25.08 16.23
CA ILE A 32 -1.90 25.63 15.02
C ILE A 32 -2.83 25.34 13.84
N GLN A 33 -3.83 26.23 13.69
CA GLN A 33 -4.72 26.40 12.53
C GLN A 33 -5.59 25.19 12.13
N PRO A 34 -6.81 25.41 11.60
CA PRO A 34 -7.62 24.34 11.04
C PRO A 34 -6.84 23.64 9.92
N ASN A 35 -6.70 22.32 10.03
CA ASN A 35 -5.98 21.56 9.02
C ASN A 35 -6.90 21.43 7.81
N LYS A 36 -6.61 22.18 6.73
CA LYS A 36 -7.35 22.11 5.48
C LYS A 36 -7.20 20.73 4.87
N ILE A 37 -8.30 20.00 4.77
CA ILE A 37 -8.40 18.72 4.08
C ILE A 37 -9.01 18.99 2.71
N TYR A 38 -8.31 18.55 1.67
CA TYR A 38 -8.74 18.66 0.29
C TYR A 38 -9.36 17.34 -0.13
N VAL A 39 -10.48 17.42 -0.84
CA VAL A 39 -11.16 16.29 -1.46
C VAL A 39 -10.88 16.36 -2.95
N GLY A 40 -10.06 15.42 -3.43
CA GLY A 40 -9.74 15.30 -4.85
C GLY A 40 -10.48 14.12 -5.47
N LYS A 41 -11.14 14.34 -6.60
CA LYS A 41 -11.74 13.29 -7.43
C LYS A 41 -10.77 12.84 -8.49
N TYR A 42 -10.53 11.53 -8.60
CA TYR A 42 -9.68 11.01 -9.66
C TYR A 42 -10.41 11.01 -11.00
N VAL A 43 -9.74 11.50 -12.06
CA VAL A 43 -10.33 11.58 -13.41
C VAL A 43 -10.39 10.20 -14.07
N ASN A 44 -9.31 9.42 -13.95
CA ASN A 44 -9.12 8.17 -14.69
C ASN A 44 -9.32 6.91 -13.84
N LYS A 45 -9.98 7.02 -12.68
CA LYS A 45 -10.23 5.87 -11.80
C LYS A 45 -11.69 5.76 -11.44
N LYS A 46 -12.22 4.56 -11.62
CA LYS A 46 -13.52 4.14 -11.09
C LYS A 46 -13.31 3.49 -9.72
N GLY A 47 -14.23 3.74 -8.81
CA GLY A 47 -14.20 3.20 -7.46
C GLY A 47 -15.07 4.05 -6.54
N TYR A 48 -15.26 3.60 -5.32
CA TYR A 48 -16.10 4.26 -4.33
C TYR A 48 -15.29 4.60 -3.09
N SER A 49 -15.48 5.82 -2.58
CA SER A 49 -15.02 6.22 -1.25
C SER A 49 -16.22 6.74 -0.47
N ASP A 50 -16.35 6.40 0.81
CA ASP A 50 -17.45 6.87 1.65
C ASP A 50 -17.29 8.33 2.14
N GLY A 51 -16.15 8.94 1.84
CA GLY A 51 -15.81 10.31 2.26
C GLY A 51 -15.52 10.43 3.77
N THR A 52 -15.26 9.32 4.45
CA THR A 52 -14.96 9.29 5.89
C THR A 52 -13.49 9.64 6.16
N TYR A 53 -13.27 10.64 7.00
CA TYR A 53 -11.96 11.00 7.53
C TYR A 53 -11.95 10.86 9.05
N ARG A 54 -11.04 10.03 9.59
CA ARG A 54 -10.91 9.77 11.04
C ARG A 54 -12.25 9.41 11.72
N LYS A 55 -13.03 8.51 11.11
CA LYS A 55 -14.37 8.06 11.57
C LYS A 55 -15.47 9.13 11.53
N LYS A 56 -15.18 10.33 11.01
CA LYS A 56 -16.18 11.36 10.75
C LYS A 56 -16.42 11.44 9.25
N LYS A 57 -17.68 11.33 8.82
CA LYS A 57 -18.03 11.58 7.43
C LYS A 57 -17.89 13.08 7.18
N ILE A 58 -16.92 13.45 6.37
CA ILE A 58 -16.66 14.86 6.06
C ILE A 58 -17.23 15.20 4.68
N TYR A 59 -17.12 14.28 3.72
CA TYR A 59 -17.65 14.48 2.37
C TYR A 59 -18.64 13.36 2.02
N THR A 60 -19.61 13.65 1.17
CA THR A 60 -20.49 12.63 0.58
C THR A 60 -20.33 12.71 -0.93
N PRO A 61 -19.63 11.75 -1.56
CA PRO A 61 -19.48 11.73 -3.00
C PRO A 61 -20.82 11.50 -3.68
N GLN A 62 -21.02 12.21 -4.79
CA GLN A 62 -22.15 12.01 -5.67
C GLN A 62 -21.80 10.86 -6.62
N ASN A 63 -22.77 10.00 -6.96
CA ASN A 63 -22.65 8.97 -8.01
C ASN A 63 -21.53 7.93 -7.84
N ASP A 64 -21.27 7.47 -6.62
CA ASP A 64 -20.24 6.45 -6.33
C ASP A 64 -18.84 6.77 -6.87
N GLU A 65 -18.44 8.03 -6.77
CA GLU A 65 -17.16 8.50 -7.28
C GLU A 65 -15.98 8.23 -6.33
N LEU A 66 -14.81 7.96 -6.92
CA LEU A 66 -13.59 7.71 -6.16
C LEU A 66 -12.93 9.03 -5.79
N VAL A 67 -13.23 9.49 -4.58
CA VAL A 67 -12.62 10.66 -3.99
C VAL A 67 -11.51 10.28 -3.00
N ILE A 68 -10.51 11.13 -2.88
CA ILE A 68 -9.44 11.02 -1.90
C ILE A 68 -9.40 12.26 -1.01
N LEU A 69 -9.28 12.02 0.30
CA LEU A 69 -9.14 13.08 1.28
C LEU A 69 -7.66 13.19 1.65
N CYS A 70 -7.06 14.34 1.41
CA CYS A 70 -5.62 14.53 1.59
C CYS A 70 -5.28 15.93 2.13
N SER A 71 -4.07 16.06 2.67
CA SER A 71 -3.53 17.36 3.08
C SER A 71 -2.87 18.07 1.89
N TYR A 72 -2.67 19.38 2.03
CA TYR A 72 -1.99 20.21 1.02
C TYR A 72 -0.65 19.61 0.54
N ASN A 73 0.16 19.05 1.45
CA ASN A 73 1.48 18.49 1.13
C ASN A 73 1.42 17.27 0.20
N SER A 74 0.25 16.65 0.04
CA SER A 74 0.06 15.50 -0.86
C SER A 74 -0.32 15.92 -2.28
N ILE A 75 -0.61 17.21 -2.48
CA ILE A 75 -1.09 17.78 -3.74
C ILE A 75 0.06 18.46 -4.46
N LYS A 76 0.20 18.16 -5.74
CA LYS A 76 1.14 18.82 -6.64
C LYS A 76 0.40 19.40 -7.85
N PRO A 77 0.95 20.42 -8.52
CA PRO A 77 0.46 20.82 -9.83
C PRO A 77 0.45 19.63 -10.79
N TYR A 78 -0.56 19.54 -11.64
CA TYR A 78 -0.63 18.43 -12.58
C TYR A 78 0.44 18.55 -13.67
N ASN A 79 1.30 17.53 -13.77
CA ASN A 79 2.26 17.36 -14.84
C ASN A 79 2.16 15.91 -15.34
N GLU A 80 1.99 15.74 -16.66
CA GLU A 80 1.77 14.43 -17.27
C GLU A 80 3.02 13.54 -17.21
N GLU A 81 4.20 14.10 -17.45
CA GLU A 81 5.47 13.37 -17.40
C GLU A 81 5.78 12.90 -15.98
N GLU A 82 5.62 13.78 -14.97
CA GLU A 82 5.84 13.42 -13.57
C GLU A 82 4.81 12.38 -13.09
N SER A 83 3.56 12.49 -13.54
CA SER A 83 2.50 11.51 -13.28
C SER A 83 2.88 10.14 -13.84
N ALA A 84 3.26 10.07 -15.13
CA ALA A 84 3.68 8.84 -15.78
C ALA A 84 4.91 8.21 -15.09
N CYS A 85 5.93 9.02 -14.80
CA CYS A 85 7.14 8.60 -14.10
C CYS A 85 6.81 8.00 -12.72
N THR A 86 5.98 8.68 -11.94
CA THR A 86 5.53 8.19 -10.62
C THR A 86 4.82 6.84 -10.73
N MET A 87 3.98 6.66 -11.75
CA MET A 87 3.27 5.40 -12.00
C MET A 87 4.21 4.25 -12.35
N ILE A 88 5.17 4.48 -13.24
CA ILE A 88 6.19 3.50 -13.62
C ILE A 88 7.01 3.08 -12.38
N GLN A 89 7.49 4.05 -11.61
CA GLN A 89 8.26 3.78 -10.40
C GLN A 89 7.46 2.98 -9.37
N LYS A 90 6.18 3.33 -9.17
CA LYS A 90 5.27 2.59 -8.28
C LYS A 90 5.12 1.13 -8.73
N MET A 91 4.91 0.89 -10.03
CA MET A 91 4.78 -0.47 -10.57
C MET A 91 6.07 -1.27 -10.38
N PHE A 92 7.23 -0.66 -10.67
CA PHE A 92 8.53 -1.32 -10.52
C PHE A 92 8.83 -1.68 -9.07
N ARG A 93 8.61 -0.75 -8.13
CA ARG A 93 8.76 -1.01 -6.68
C ARG A 93 7.84 -2.14 -6.21
N GLY A 94 6.59 -2.16 -6.67
CA GLY A 94 5.65 -3.23 -6.36
C GLY A 94 6.08 -4.59 -6.92
N TYR A 95 6.61 -4.63 -8.14
CA TYR A 95 7.18 -5.83 -8.74
C TYR A 95 8.38 -6.36 -7.93
N GLN A 96 9.33 -5.49 -7.59
CA GLN A 96 10.49 -5.86 -6.78
C GLN A 96 10.10 -6.39 -5.41
N GLY A 97 9.12 -5.76 -4.75
CA GLY A 97 8.58 -6.23 -3.48
C GLY A 97 8.00 -7.65 -3.57
N ARG A 98 7.19 -7.92 -4.60
CA ARG A 98 6.61 -9.26 -4.83
C ARG A 98 7.69 -10.31 -5.15
N LYS A 99 8.67 -9.95 -5.98
CA LYS A 99 9.79 -10.84 -6.32
C LYS A 99 10.60 -11.20 -5.08
N SER A 100 10.94 -10.21 -4.25
CA SER A 100 11.66 -10.41 -2.98
C SER A 100 10.85 -11.27 -2.00
N PHE A 101 9.57 -10.96 -1.82
CA PHE A 101 8.68 -11.77 -0.97
C PHE A 101 8.60 -13.22 -1.42
N HIS A 102 8.39 -13.45 -2.72
CA HIS A 102 8.34 -14.80 -3.29
C HIS A 102 9.66 -15.55 -3.04
N SER A 103 10.80 -14.90 -3.32
CA SER A 103 12.12 -15.47 -3.04
C SER A 103 12.28 -15.83 -1.57
N PHE A 104 11.86 -14.95 -0.65
CA PHE A 104 11.95 -15.19 0.79
C PHE A 104 11.08 -16.39 1.23
N VAL A 105 9.82 -16.44 0.79
CA VAL A 105 8.90 -17.53 1.12
C VAL A 105 9.43 -18.86 0.56
N CYS A 106 9.86 -18.89 -0.71
CA CYS A 106 10.44 -20.09 -1.32
C CYS A 106 11.66 -20.58 -0.55
N CYS A 107 12.61 -19.70 -0.20
CA CYS A 107 13.79 -20.09 0.59
C CYS A 107 13.40 -20.60 1.99
N THR A 108 12.39 -20.01 2.62
CA THR A 108 11.95 -20.41 3.97
C THR A 108 11.27 -21.77 3.95
N VAL A 109 10.39 -22.01 2.96
CA VAL A 109 9.74 -23.30 2.76
C VAL A 109 10.77 -24.37 2.41
N TRP A 110 11.72 -24.07 1.53
CA TRP A 110 12.77 -25.01 1.14
C TRP A 110 13.65 -25.43 2.31
N ARG A 111 14.10 -24.48 3.14
CA ARG A 111 14.85 -24.78 4.37
C ARG A 111 14.08 -25.67 5.34
N LYS A 112 12.76 -25.52 5.43
CA LYS A 112 11.93 -26.41 6.25
C LYS A 112 11.91 -27.83 5.69
N PHE A 113 11.81 -28.00 4.37
CA PHE A 113 11.90 -29.31 3.74
C PHE A 113 13.27 -29.95 3.95
N ASP A 114 14.36 -29.19 3.81
CA ASP A 114 15.72 -29.67 4.06
C ASP A 114 15.87 -30.18 5.50
N HIS A 115 15.38 -29.42 6.49
CA HIS A 115 15.41 -29.86 7.89
C HIS A 115 14.59 -31.13 8.16
N ILE A 116 13.42 -31.27 7.54
CA ILE A 116 12.61 -32.49 7.65
C ILE A 116 13.36 -33.67 7.03
N HIS A 117 13.95 -33.48 5.85
CA HIS A 117 14.72 -34.52 5.17
C HIS A 117 15.94 -34.95 5.99
N GLU A 118 16.68 -34.00 6.56
CA GLU A 118 17.81 -34.25 7.47
C GLU A 118 17.36 -35.04 8.70
N TYR A 119 16.28 -34.62 9.37
CA TYR A 119 15.71 -35.32 10.52
C TYR A 119 15.31 -36.76 10.19
N ILE A 120 14.62 -36.99 9.07
CA ILE A 120 14.24 -38.33 8.62
C ILE A 120 15.48 -39.18 8.34
N THR A 121 16.47 -38.62 7.65
CA THR A 121 17.71 -39.34 7.30
C THR A 121 18.46 -39.78 8.56
N LEU A 122 18.66 -38.89 9.52
CA LEU A 122 19.38 -39.19 10.76
C LEU A 122 18.64 -40.23 11.62
N ASN A 123 17.32 -40.11 11.78
CA ASN A 123 16.55 -41.04 12.62
C ASN A 123 16.24 -42.38 11.96
N ASN A 124 16.30 -42.47 10.62
CA ASN A 124 16.18 -43.76 9.94
C ASN A 124 17.43 -44.64 10.08
N HIS A 125 18.59 -44.09 10.48
CA HIS A 125 19.80 -44.87 10.73
C HIS A 125 19.80 -45.61 12.08
N ASP A 126 18.98 -45.20 13.05
CA ASP A 126 18.88 -45.90 14.35
C ASP A 126 18.21 -47.27 14.25
N LEU A 127 17.32 -47.47 13.27
CA LEU A 127 16.68 -48.78 13.00
C LEU A 127 17.63 -49.81 12.37
N LEU A 128 18.70 -49.34 11.70
CA LEU A 128 19.68 -50.20 11.02
C LEU A 128 20.79 -50.70 11.95
N ILE A 129 21.04 -50.01 13.07
CA ILE A 129 22.08 -50.42 14.03
C ILE A 129 21.57 -51.52 14.97
N ILE A 130 20.30 -51.46 15.40
CA ILE A 130 19.72 -52.47 16.30
C ILE A 130 19.57 -53.84 15.61
N THR A 131 19.40 -53.88 14.29
CA THR A 131 19.29 -55.14 13.55
C THR A 131 20.63 -55.83 13.27
N LYS A 132 21.76 -55.10 13.37
CA LYS A 132 23.10 -55.69 13.21
C LYS A 132 23.74 -56.17 14.52
N THR A 133 23.28 -55.69 15.67
CA THR A 133 23.84 -56.09 16.98
C THR A 133 23.12 -57.27 17.64
N CYS A 134 22.10 -57.85 16.99
CA CYS A 134 21.39 -59.06 17.45
C CYS A 134 21.70 -60.32 16.62
N GLN A 135 22.85 -60.38 15.93
CA GLN A 135 23.22 -61.51 15.08
C GLN A 135 24.52 -62.25 15.46
N ASP A 136 25.06 -62.03 16.66
CA ASP A 136 26.12 -62.88 17.24
C ASP A 136 25.70 -63.41 18.62
#